data_AF-A0A9D7Q0B7-F1
#
_entry.id   AF-A0A9D7Q0B7-F1
#
_cell.length_a   1.000
_cell.length_b   1.000
_cell.length_c   1.000
_cell.angle_alpha   90.00
_cell.angle_beta   90.00
_cell.angle_gamma   90.00
#
_symmetry.space_group_name_H-M   'P 1'
#
loop_
_entity.id
_entity.type
_entity.pdbx_description
1 polymer ?
#
loop_
_entity_poly.entity_id
_entity_poly.type
_entity_poly.pdbx_seq_one_letter_code
_entity_poly.pdbx_strand_id
1 'polypeptide(L)'
;MENEFNQEEEVLQEELSFSDKIVGVVTNPASIFGSIAKFELKTTDWLLPIVIVLAGAVIFTLLKFVDPEVKSAMWEKQKAQTIEQLKKENKSAEEIKQVEDMMETQKEMMSGPLGYVFTAPH
;
A
#
# COMPACT_ATOMS: atom_id res chain seq x y z
N MET A 1 39.36 -6.15 -50.92
CA MET A 1 39.91 -7.01 -49.87
C MET A 1 40.65 -6.08 -48.94
N GLU A 2 40.24 -5.77 -47.72
CA GLU A 2 39.18 -6.24 -46.82
C GLU A 2 38.81 -4.99 -46.01
N ASN A 3 37.52 -4.65 -45.90
CA ASN A 3 37.02 -3.69 -44.91
C ASN A 3 35.51 -3.88 -44.73
N GLU A 4 35.05 -5.14 -44.75
CA GLU A 4 33.63 -5.48 -44.52
C GLU A 4 33.41 -6.22 -43.20
N PHE A 5 34.46 -6.39 -42.38
CA PHE A 5 34.38 -7.16 -41.13
C PHE A 5 34.13 -6.30 -39.88
N ASN A 6 33.40 -5.18 -40.01
CA ASN A 6 33.11 -4.33 -38.86
C ASN A 6 31.70 -3.68 -38.88
N GLN A 7 30.78 -4.21 -39.69
CA GLN A 7 29.41 -3.69 -39.84
C GLN A 7 28.32 -4.53 -39.18
N GLU A 8 28.68 -5.47 -38.32
CA GLU A 8 27.72 -6.27 -37.57
C GLU A 8 27.92 -6.06 -36.06
N GLU A 9 27.57 -4.90 -35.52
CA GLU A 9 27.25 -4.79 -34.07
C GLU A 9 26.57 -3.47 -33.64
N GLU A 10 26.20 -2.58 -34.56
CA GLU A 10 25.22 -1.52 -34.29
C GLU A 10 23.80 -2.01 -34.61
N VAL A 11 23.42 -3.17 -34.05
CA VAL A 11 22.00 -3.43 -33.87
C VAL A 11 21.58 -2.44 -32.80
N LEU A 12 20.84 -1.39 -33.20
CA LEU A 12 20.03 -0.59 -32.29
C LEU A 12 19.24 -1.57 -31.42
N GLN A 13 19.79 -1.93 -30.26
CA GLN A 13 19.10 -2.75 -29.27
C GLN A 13 17.93 -1.89 -28.86
N GLU A 14 16.76 -2.23 -29.38
CA GLU A 14 15.53 -1.54 -29.03
C GLU A 14 15.34 -1.70 -27.53
N GLU A 15 15.14 -0.59 -26.83
CA GLU A 15 14.96 -0.62 -25.39
C GLU A 15 13.74 -1.47 -25.07
N LEU A 16 13.93 -2.48 -24.23
CA LEU A 16 12.85 -3.38 -23.80
C LEU A 16 11.67 -2.58 -23.24
N SER A 17 10.45 -2.99 -23.56
CA SER A 17 9.26 -2.41 -22.95
C SER A 17 9.24 -2.70 -21.44
N PHE A 18 8.54 -1.86 -20.67
CA PHE A 18 8.46 -2.03 -19.22
C PHE A 18 7.91 -3.40 -18.78
N SER A 19 6.89 -3.90 -19.49
CA SER A 19 6.34 -5.24 -19.23
C SER A 19 7.38 -6.33 -19.46
N ASP A 20 8.20 -6.20 -20.51
CA ASP A 20 9.27 -7.16 -20.81
C ASP A 20 10.40 -7.08 -19.79
N LYS A 21 10.73 -5.86 -19.31
CA LYS A 21 11.67 -5.67 -18.20
C LYS A 21 11.17 -6.37 -16.93
N ILE A 22 9.89 -6.21 -16.53
CA ILE A 22 9.35 -6.89 -15.33
C ILE A 22 9.35 -8.41 -15.49
N VAL A 23 8.75 -8.91 -16.57
CA VAL A 23 8.65 -10.37 -16.80
C VAL A 23 10.05 -10.95 -16.87
N GLY A 24 10.94 -10.30 -17.61
CA GLY A 24 12.33 -10.69 -17.74
C GLY A 24 13.13 -10.66 -16.42
N VAL A 25 12.93 -9.68 -15.55
CA VAL A 25 13.58 -9.67 -14.22
C VAL A 25 13.16 -10.89 -13.38
N VAL A 26 11.92 -11.37 -13.54
CA VAL A 26 11.43 -12.57 -12.84
C VAL A 26 11.91 -13.87 -13.51
N THR A 27 11.92 -13.93 -14.85
CA THR A 27 12.19 -15.17 -15.59
C THR A 27 13.66 -15.36 -15.98
N ASN A 28 14.39 -14.28 -16.26
CA ASN A 28 15.80 -14.30 -16.67
C ASN A 28 16.56 -13.01 -16.23
N PRO A 29 16.81 -12.86 -14.92
CA PRO A 29 17.34 -11.61 -14.35
C PRO A 29 18.72 -11.23 -14.90
N ALA A 30 19.62 -12.19 -15.09
CA ALA A 30 21.00 -11.91 -15.50
C ALA A 30 21.08 -11.24 -16.87
N SER A 31 20.31 -11.76 -17.85
CA SER A 31 20.27 -11.19 -19.20
C SER A 31 19.63 -9.80 -19.22
N ILE A 32 18.61 -9.59 -18.39
CA ILE A 32 17.82 -8.36 -18.36
C ILE A 32 18.56 -7.24 -17.65
N PHE A 33 19.24 -7.49 -16.54
CA PHE A 33 20.12 -6.50 -15.92
C PHE A 33 21.29 -6.14 -16.83
N GLY A 34 21.84 -7.12 -17.55
CA GLY A 34 22.86 -6.87 -18.58
C GLY A 34 22.35 -6.00 -19.73
N SER A 35 21.07 -6.11 -20.08
CA SER A 35 20.42 -5.23 -21.07
C SER A 35 20.13 -3.84 -20.51
N ILE A 36 19.57 -3.74 -19.30
CA ILE A 36 19.24 -2.46 -18.63
C ILE A 36 20.49 -1.61 -18.42
N ALA A 37 21.62 -2.23 -18.07
CA ALA A 37 22.89 -1.52 -17.86
C ALA A 37 23.46 -0.83 -19.10
N LYS A 38 22.95 -1.13 -20.31
CA LYS A 38 23.38 -0.51 -21.57
C LYS A 38 22.62 0.77 -21.91
N PHE A 39 21.52 1.04 -21.22
CA PHE A 39 20.70 2.24 -21.43
C PHE A 39 20.82 3.19 -20.24
N GLU A 40 20.50 4.47 -20.44
CA GLU A 40 20.52 5.45 -19.36
C GLU A 40 19.55 5.05 -18.25
N LEU A 41 19.97 5.24 -16.98
CA LEU A 41 19.11 4.97 -15.84
C LEU A 41 17.90 5.91 -15.83
N LYS A 42 16.72 5.35 -16.13
CA LYS A 42 15.45 6.04 -15.98
C LYS A 42 14.89 5.80 -14.59
N THR A 43 14.48 6.87 -13.91
CA THR A 43 13.86 6.77 -12.58
C THR A 43 12.61 5.89 -12.59
N THR A 44 11.85 5.88 -13.69
CA THR A 44 10.66 5.05 -13.88
C THR A 44 10.93 3.55 -13.75
N ASP A 45 12.09 3.07 -14.23
CA ASP A 45 12.42 1.64 -14.22
C ASP A 45 12.53 1.07 -12.78
N TRP A 46 12.79 1.93 -11.79
CA TRP A 46 12.97 1.54 -10.39
C TRP A 46 11.85 2.06 -9.47
N LEU A 47 11.31 3.26 -9.75
CA LEU A 47 10.26 3.86 -8.94
C LEU A 47 8.91 3.18 -9.17
N LEU A 48 8.59 2.79 -10.41
CA LEU A 48 7.27 2.25 -10.74
C LEU A 48 6.98 0.90 -10.03
N PRO A 49 7.91 -0.08 -9.96
CA PRO A 49 7.72 -1.28 -9.16
C PRO A 49 7.45 -0.98 -7.67
N ILE A 50 8.15 0.00 -7.09
CA ILE A 50 7.95 0.43 -5.71
C ILE A 50 6.54 1.01 -5.54
N VAL A 51 6.10 1.86 -6.46
CA VAL A 51 4.75 2.44 -6.45
C VAL A 51 3.68 1.36 -6.56
N ILE A 52 3.88 0.32 -7.39
CA ILE A 52 2.94 -0.80 -7.51
C ILE A 52 2.83 -1.57 -6.18
N VAL A 53 3.95 -1.85 -5.52
CA VAL A 53 3.95 -2.51 -4.22
C VAL A 53 3.24 -1.66 -3.16
N LEU A 54 3.50 -0.36 -3.13
CA LEU A 54 2.82 0.58 -2.22
C LEU A 54 1.31 0.64 -2.50
N ALA A 55 0.90 0.69 -3.77
CA ALA A 55 -0.51 0.66 -4.16
C ALA A 55 -1.18 -0.63 -3.68
N GLY A 56 -0.52 -1.78 -3.84
CA GLY A 56 -0.99 -3.06 -3.31
C GLY A 56 -1.14 -3.03 -1.79
N ALA A 57 -0.16 -2.50 -1.05
CA ALA A 57 -0.22 -2.37 0.39
C ALA A 57 -1.39 -1.48 0.87
N VAL A 58 -1.66 -0.38 0.16
CA VAL A 58 -2.83 0.48 0.43
C VAL A 58 -4.12 -0.30 0.22
N ILE A 59 -4.27 -0.99 -0.91
CA ILE A 59 -5.46 -1.80 -1.20
C ILE A 59 -5.68 -2.87 -0.12
N PHE A 60 -4.64 -3.64 0.23
CA PHE A 60 -4.74 -4.65 1.29
C PHE A 60 -5.09 -4.05 2.65
N THR A 61 -4.63 -2.83 2.94
CA THR A 61 -4.98 -2.13 4.18
C THR A 61 -6.44 -1.68 4.17
N LEU A 62 -6.93 -1.15 3.04
CA LEU A 62 -8.33 -0.75 2.88
C LEU A 62 -9.29 -1.94 2.97
N LEU A 63 -8.91 -3.09 2.39
CA LEU A 63 -9.73 -4.31 2.45
C LEU A 63 -9.98 -4.81 3.89
N LYS A 64 -9.05 -4.57 4.83
CA LYS A 64 -9.23 -4.92 6.25
C LYS A 64 -10.36 -4.14 6.91
N PHE A 65 -10.74 -2.97 6.39
CA PHE A 65 -11.83 -2.16 6.93
C PHE A 65 -13.20 -2.53 6.36
N VAL A 66 -13.24 -3.40 5.35
CA VAL A 66 -14.49 -3.89 4.74
C VAL A 66 -15.10 -5.03 5.57
N ASP A 67 -14.29 -5.77 6.32
CA ASP A 67 -14.76 -6.85 7.17
C ASP A 67 -15.39 -6.30 8.48
N PRO A 68 -16.69 -6.57 8.74
CA PRO A 68 -17.37 -6.10 9.94
C PRO A 68 -16.77 -6.66 11.25
N GLU A 69 -16.20 -7.88 11.21
CA GLU A 69 -15.56 -8.50 12.37
C GLU A 69 -14.28 -7.75 12.74
N VAL A 70 -13.46 -7.45 11.73
CA VAL A 70 -12.21 -6.69 11.89
C VAL A 70 -12.50 -5.28 12.39
N LYS A 71 -13.53 -4.62 11.84
CA LYS A 71 -13.97 -3.29 12.29
C LYS A 71 -14.37 -3.28 13.78
N SER A 72 -15.15 -4.27 14.22
CA SER A 72 -15.55 -4.39 15.63
C SER A 72 -14.35 -4.65 16.53
N ALA A 73 -13.45 -5.56 16.14
CA ALA A 73 -12.25 -5.87 16.93
C ALA A 73 -11.31 -4.67 17.07
N MET A 74 -11.13 -3.88 16.01
CA MET A 74 -10.35 -2.63 16.06
C MET A 74 -10.99 -1.59 16.98
N TRP A 75 -12.32 -1.45 16.92
CA TRP A 75 -13.05 -0.53 17.79
C TRP A 75 -12.89 -0.89 19.27
N GLU A 76 -13.12 -2.16 19.63
CA GLU A 76 -12.96 -2.61 21.02
C GLU A 76 -11.53 -2.42 21.53
N LYS A 77 -10.52 -2.64 20.66
CA LYS A 77 -9.13 -2.37 20.99
C LYS A 77 -8.87 -0.88 21.24
N GLN A 78 -9.40 0.00 20.40
CA GLN A 78 -9.27 1.45 20.57
C GLN A 78 -9.94 1.91 21.87
N LYS A 79 -11.18 1.46 22.11
CA LYS A 79 -11.92 1.71 23.35
C LYS A 79 -11.11 1.30 24.58
N ALA A 80 -10.58 0.07 24.59
CA ALA A 80 -9.78 -0.44 25.70
C ALA A 80 -8.53 0.41 25.95
N GLN A 81 -7.82 0.80 24.90
CA GLN A 81 -6.61 1.64 25.01
C GLN A 81 -6.94 3.04 25.56
N THR A 82 -8.02 3.67 25.09
CA THR A 82 -8.47 4.97 25.59
C THR A 82 -8.84 4.89 27.07
N ILE A 83 -9.61 3.88 27.49
CA ILE A 83 -9.96 3.68 28.90
C ILE A 83 -8.71 3.45 29.76
N GLU A 84 -7.76 2.65 29.27
CA GLU A 84 -6.51 2.40 29.98
C GLU A 84 -5.68 3.69 30.16
N GLN A 85 -5.64 4.55 29.15
CA GLN A 85 -4.98 5.87 29.24
C GLN A 85 -5.65 6.77 30.27
N LEU A 86 -6.98 6.87 30.26
CA LEU A 86 -7.72 7.66 31.25
C LEU A 86 -7.50 7.17 32.69
N LYS A 87 -7.41 5.84 32.88
CA LYS A 87 -7.05 5.25 34.17
C LYS A 87 -5.63 5.63 34.60
N LYS A 88 -4.66 5.63 33.68
CA LYS A 88 -3.28 6.07 33.95
C LYS A 88 -3.21 7.55 34.33
N GLU A 89 -4.10 8.37 33.80
CA GLU A 89 -4.25 9.79 34.14
C GLU A 89 -4.98 10.03 35.47
N ASN A 90 -5.35 8.99 36.22
CA ASN A 90 -6.17 9.07 37.45
C ASN A 90 -7.51 9.80 37.24
N LYS A 91 -8.10 9.68 36.04
CA LYS A 91 -9.47 10.15 35.80
C LYS A 91 -10.45 9.43 36.73
N SER A 92 -11.46 10.15 37.20
CA SER A 92 -12.50 9.58 38.04
C SER A 92 -13.31 8.52 37.27
N ALA A 93 -13.92 7.58 38.00
CA ALA A 93 -14.77 6.56 37.40
C ALA A 93 -15.96 7.17 36.62
N GLU A 94 -16.43 8.36 37.04
CA GLU A 94 -17.52 9.08 36.39
C GLU A 94 -17.08 9.68 35.04
N GLU A 95 -15.89 10.28 34.97
CA GLU A 95 -15.31 10.77 33.71
C GLU A 95 -15.05 9.63 32.72
N ILE A 96 -14.54 8.48 33.19
CA ILE A 96 -14.30 7.31 32.34
C ILE A 96 -15.63 6.82 31.73
N LYS A 97 -16.69 6.77 32.54
CA LYS A 97 -18.02 6.36 32.08
C LYS A 97 -18.61 7.32 31.06
N GLN A 98 -18.43 8.64 31.24
CA GLN A 98 -18.88 9.64 30.27
C GLN A 98 -18.18 9.45 28.91
N VAL A 99 -16.88 9.15 28.92
CA VAL A 99 -16.14 8.89 27.68
C VAL A 99 -16.58 7.57 27.04
N GLU A 100 -16.84 6.53 27.82
CA GLU A 100 -17.42 5.27 27.33
C GLU A 100 -18.78 5.47 26.65
N ASP A 101 -19.70 6.21 27.28
CA ASP A 101 -21.03 6.49 26.73
C ASP A 101 -20.94 7.34 25.44
N MET A 102 -20.00 8.30 25.39
CA MET A 102 -19.74 9.08 24.19
C MET A 102 -19.22 8.22 23.04
N MET A 103 -18.32 7.27 23.33
CA MET A 103 -17.79 6.33 22.35
C MET A 103 -18.89 5.40 21.82
N GLU A 104 -19.76 4.84 22.65
CA GLU A 104 -20.87 3.99 22.19
C GLU A 104 -21.87 4.76 21.30
N THR A 105 -22.18 6.00 21.67
CA THR A 105 -23.03 6.87 20.85
C THR A 105 -22.41 7.11 19.46
N GLN A 106 -21.09 7.34 19.41
CA GLN A 106 -20.35 7.49 18.15
C GLN A 106 -20.37 6.21 17.31
N LYS A 107 -20.22 5.03 17.94
CA LYS A 107 -20.30 3.71 17.28
C LYS A 107 -21.66 3.49 16.63
N GLU A 108 -22.74 3.82 17.35
CA GLU A 108 -24.12 3.70 16.86
C GLU A 108 -24.39 4.64 15.68
N MET A 109 -23.88 5.87 15.74
CA MET A 109 -23.99 6.82 14.63
C MET A 109 -23.22 6.37 13.38
N MET A 110 -22.06 5.73 13.56
CA MET A 110 -21.25 5.18 12.47
C MET A 110 -21.76 3.85 11.90
N SER A 111 -22.58 3.10 12.65
CA SER A 111 -23.17 1.83 12.19
C SER A 111 -24.54 2.02 11.50
N GLY A 112 -25.20 3.16 11.70
CA GLY A 112 -26.45 3.51 11.04
C GLY A 112 -26.31 3.84 9.54
N PRO A 113 -27.43 4.00 8.80
CA PRO A 113 -27.45 4.28 7.36
C PRO A 113 -26.69 5.55 6.95
N LEU A 114 -26.60 6.54 7.85
CA LEU A 114 -25.84 7.77 7.65
C LEU A 114 -24.33 7.52 7.75
N GLY A 115 -23.88 6.61 8.60
CA GLY A 115 -22.47 6.24 8.74
C GLY A 115 -21.88 5.64 7.46
N TYR A 116 -22.66 4.84 6.73
CA TYR A 116 -22.27 4.29 5.44
C TYR A 116 -21.90 5.37 4.40
N VAL A 117 -22.57 6.53 4.40
CA VAL A 117 -22.28 7.62 3.45
C VAL A 117 -20.96 8.33 3.76
N PHE A 118 -20.60 8.45 5.04
CA PHE A 118 -19.33 9.07 5.46
C PHE A 118 -18.14 8.10 5.45
N THR A 119 -18.39 6.79 5.61
CA THR A 119 -17.33 5.76 5.60
C THR A 119 -17.17 5.05 4.26
N ALA A 120 -18.06 5.28 3.29
CA ALA A 120 -17.89 4.76 1.93
C ALA A 120 -16.72 5.49 1.25
N PRO A 121 -15.77 4.77 0.64
CA PRO A 121 -14.77 5.40 -0.20
C PRO A 121 -15.50 5.99 -1.42
N HIS A 122 -15.42 7.31 -1.59
CA HIS A 122 -15.77 7.97 -2.85
C HIS A 122 -14.76 7.64 -3.95
#